data_AF-E9G5G0-F1
#
_entry.id   AF-E9G5G0-F1
#
_cell.length_a   1.000
_cell.length_b   1.000
_cell.length_c   1.000
_cell.angle_alpha   90.00
_cell.angle_beta   90.00
_cell.angle_gamma   90.00
#
_symmetry.space_group_name_H-M   'P 1'
#
loop_
_entity.id
_entity.type
_entity.pdbx_description
1 polymer ?
#
loop_
_entity_poly.entity_id
_entity_poly.type
_entity_poly.pdbx_seq_one_letter_code
_entity_poly.pdbx_strand_id
1 'polypeptide(L)'
;MSVIVNQCGFSLQTGTKILGWLYLIGGFLLMLKIAMMMPDHPETNILIGVMVGSVVWNAVNILLLFSAHKNSRPSLMLPWLICKAVIVLVGIGLEVFWSISLIMEDQLDNANQRVIGFGKEIEILFFFAFGSALGIYFWLVVYSYYQQLKEELSSSTKDKFQFSKFNSSNDV
;
A
#
# COMPACT_ATOMS: atom_id res chain seq x y z
N MET A 1 -17.13 -0.93 11.86
CA MET A 1 -16.67 -2.07 11.04
C MET A 1 -15.45 -2.77 11.67
N SER A 2 -15.36 -2.78 13.00
CA SER A 2 -14.14 -3.15 13.75
C SER A 2 -14.17 -4.60 14.29
N VAL A 3 -15.23 -5.36 13.96
CA VAL A 3 -15.52 -6.64 14.61
C VAL A 3 -14.91 -7.84 13.87
N ILE A 4 -14.58 -7.70 12.58
CA ILE A 4 -14.18 -8.85 11.75
C ILE A 4 -12.69 -9.21 11.93
N VAL A 5 -11.85 -8.29 12.40
CA VAL A 5 -10.39 -8.53 12.50
C VAL A 5 -9.98 -9.13 13.86
N ASN A 6 -10.84 -9.05 14.88
CA ASN A 6 -10.49 -9.47 16.25
C ASN A 6 -10.73 -10.96 16.58
N GLN A 7 -11.18 -11.78 15.63
CA GLN A 7 -11.49 -13.20 15.92
C GLN A 7 -10.37 -14.20 15.59
N CYS A 8 -9.31 -13.80 14.88
CA CYS A 8 -8.14 -14.66 14.66
C CYS A 8 -6.94 -14.02 15.37
N GLY A 9 -6.39 -14.70 16.38
CA GLY A 9 -5.34 -14.23 17.30
C GLY A 9 -3.97 -13.83 16.71
N PHE A 10 -3.89 -13.45 15.43
CA PHE A 10 -2.75 -12.71 14.90
C PHE A 10 -2.93 -11.23 15.22
N SER A 11 -2.05 -10.69 16.06
CA SER A 11 -1.99 -9.25 16.32
C SER A 11 -1.87 -8.48 15.00
N LEU A 12 -2.71 -7.46 14.79
CA LEU A 12 -2.63 -6.55 13.63
C LEU A 12 -1.22 -5.96 13.44
N GLN A 13 -0.47 -5.85 14.54
CA GLN A 13 0.93 -5.46 14.54
C GLN A 13 1.79 -6.43 13.71
N THR A 14 1.58 -7.75 13.88
CA THR A 14 2.30 -8.79 13.13
C THR A 14 1.96 -8.71 11.65
N GLY A 15 0.68 -8.54 11.30
CA GLY A 15 0.25 -8.35 9.91
C GLY A 15 0.92 -7.13 9.26
N THR A 16 0.94 -6.00 9.97
CA THR A 16 1.59 -4.77 9.47
C THR A 16 3.10 -4.93 9.30
N LYS A 17 3.77 -5.66 10.21
CA LYS A 17 5.21 -5.97 10.09
C LYS A 17 5.50 -6.85 8.88
N ILE A 18 4.72 -7.91 8.67
CA ILE A 18 4.86 -8.81 7.51
C ILE A 18 4.68 -8.03 6.22
N LEU A 19 3.65 -7.18 6.13
CA LEU A 19 3.39 -6.34 4.97
C LEU A 19 4.54 -5.37 4.69
N GLY A 20 5.08 -4.70 5.72
CA GLY A 20 6.21 -3.81 5.56
C GLY A 20 7.45 -4.51 4.99
N TRP A 21 7.76 -5.72 5.46
CA TRP A 21 8.85 -6.53 4.91
C TRP A 21 8.58 -6.99 3.48
N LEU A 22 7.37 -7.45 3.18
CA LEU A 22 6.96 -7.87 1.85
C LEU A 22 7.14 -6.74 0.83
N TYR A 23 6.70 -5.53 1.17
CA TYR A 23 6.86 -4.35 0.29
C TYR A 23 8.32 -3.91 0.15
N LEU A 24 9.13 -4.01 1.20
CA LEU A 24 10.57 -3.69 1.11
C LEU A 24 11.32 -4.66 0.21
N ILE A 25 11.12 -5.96 0.39
CA ILE A 25 11.76 -6.99 -0.43
C ILE A 25 11.32 -6.84 -1.89
N GLY A 26 10.02 -6.67 -2.13
CA GLY A 26 9.50 -6.44 -3.48
C GLY A 26 10.09 -5.18 -4.13
N GLY A 27 10.18 -4.08 -3.39
CA GLY A 27 10.79 -2.83 -3.85
C GLY A 27 12.27 -2.98 -4.18
N PHE A 28 13.02 -3.74 -3.38
CA PHE A 28 14.43 -4.01 -3.62
C PHE A 28 14.66 -4.90 -4.86
N LEU A 29 13.86 -5.95 -5.03
CA LEU A 29 13.91 -6.82 -6.21
C LEU A 29 13.58 -6.05 -7.50
N LEU A 30 12.62 -5.12 -7.43
CA LEU A 30 12.29 -4.24 -8.55
C LEU A 30 13.48 -3.35 -8.91
N MET A 31 14.13 -2.72 -7.94
CA MET A 31 15.35 -1.94 -8.19
C MET A 31 16.46 -2.77 -8.82
N LEU A 32 16.67 -3.99 -8.34
CA LEU A 32 17.69 -4.89 -8.88
C LEU A 32 17.41 -5.22 -10.35
N LYS A 33 16.15 -5.50 -10.70
CA LYS A 33 15.73 -5.71 -12.09
C LYS A 33 16.03 -4.49 -12.98
N ILE A 34 15.66 -3.30 -12.50
CA ILE A 34 15.86 -2.06 -13.26
C ILE A 34 17.36 -1.80 -13.45
N ALA A 35 18.18 -2.02 -12.42
CA ALA A 35 19.63 -1.87 -12.51
C ALA A 35 20.27 -2.83 -13.52
N MET A 36 19.78 -4.07 -13.60
CA MET A 36 20.24 -5.04 -14.60
C MET A 36 19.83 -4.67 -16.04
N MET A 37 18.70 -3.99 -16.22
CA MET A 37 18.20 -3.56 -17.54
C MET A 37 18.78 -2.22 -18.03
N MET A 38 19.35 -1.40 -17.14
CA MET A 38 19.90 -0.09 -17.46
C MET A 38 20.99 -0.06 -18.56
N PRO A 39 21.89 -1.05 -18.72
CA PRO A 39 22.94 -0.99 -19.74
C PRO A 39 22.40 -1.09 -21.18
N ASP A 40 21.22 -1.70 -21.37
CA ASP A 40 20.74 -2.13 -22.68
C ASP A 40 19.68 -1.21 -23.29
N HIS A 41 19.22 -0.19 -22.55
CA HIS A 41 18.09 0.64 -22.97
C HIS A 41 18.47 2.12 -23.19
N PRO A 42 18.13 2.71 -24.36
CA PRO A 42 18.41 4.11 -24.68
C PRO A 42 17.54 5.11 -23.89
N GLU A 43 16.49 4.66 -23.21
CA GLU A 43 15.57 5.49 -22.42
C GLU A 43 16.02 5.68 -20.95
N THR A 44 17.29 6.00 -20.77
CA THR A 44 17.93 6.11 -19.44
C THR A 44 17.22 7.10 -18.51
N ASN A 45 16.67 8.20 -19.04
CA ASN A 45 15.94 9.20 -18.25
C ASN A 45 14.70 8.63 -17.54
N ILE A 46 13.93 7.76 -18.20
CA ILE A 46 12.73 7.16 -17.63
C ILE A 46 13.14 6.16 -16.54
N LEU A 47 14.14 5.32 -16.82
CA LEU A 47 14.67 4.34 -15.86
C LEU A 47 15.23 5.02 -14.60
N ILE A 48 15.93 6.15 -14.73
CA ILE A 48 16.41 6.96 -13.60
C ILE A 48 15.23 7.48 -12.78
N GLY A 49 14.19 8.00 -13.42
CA GLY A 49 12.98 8.46 -12.74
C GLY A 49 12.30 7.35 -11.93
N VAL A 50 12.20 6.14 -12.51
CA VAL A 50 11.64 4.96 -11.82
C VAL A 50 12.53 4.53 -10.65
N MET A 51 13.87 4.58 -10.80
CA MET A 51 14.78 4.29 -9.69
C MET A 51 14.59 5.28 -8.53
N VAL A 52 14.57 6.59 -8.81
CA VAL A 52 14.36 7.62 -7.78
C VAL A 52 13.01 7.43 -7.10
N GLY A 53 11.93 7.21 -7.87
CA GLY A 53 10.61 6.92 -7.33
C GLY A 53 10.60 5.68 -6.44
N SER A 54 11.35 4.64 -6.82
CA SER A 54 11.50 3.42 -6.03
C SER A 54 12.24 3.67 -4.71
N VAL A 55 13.25 4.55 -4.68
CA VAL A 55 13.97 4.91 -3.44
C VAL A 55 13.00 5.57 -2.46
N VAL A 56 12.25 6.56 -2.95
CA VAL A 56 11.25 7.27 -2.14
C VAL A 56 10.19 6.31 -1.62
N TRP A 57 9.69 5.40 -2.46
CA TRP A 57 8.72 4.38 -2.08
C TRP A 57 9.24 3.47 -0.95
N ASN A 58 10.48 3.02 -1.05
CA ASN A 58 11.11 2.22 0.00
C ASN A 58 11.27 3.00 1.31
N ALA A 59 11.62 4.28 1.26
CA ALA A 59 11.69 5.12 2.46
C ALA A 59 10.33 5.20 3.19
N VAL A 60 9.22 5.30 2.45
CA VAL A 60 7.86 5.29 3.01
C VAL A 60 7.53 3.92 3.62
N ASN A 61 7.98 2.81 3.03
CA ASN A 61 7.83 1.47 3.62
C ASN A 61 8.69 1.27 4.89
N ILE A 62 9.89 1.85 4.95
CA ILE A 62 10.72 1.84 6.17
C ILE A 62 10.02 2.60 7.30
N LEU A 63 9.40 3.76 6.99
CA LEU A 63 8.61 4.52 7.97
C LEU A 63 7.45 3.69 8.54
N LEU A 64 6.75 2.94 7.68
CA LEU A 64 5.71 1.99 8.10
C LEU A 64 6.28 0.93 9.06
N LEU A 65 7.40 0.30 8.67
CA LEU A 65 8.03 -0.76 9.46
C LEU A 65 8.51 -0.25 10.83
N PHE A 66 9.11 0.94 10.84
CA PHE A 66 9.58 1.60 12.04
C PHE A 66 8.42 1.93 12.99
N SER A 67 7.30 2.41 12.45
CA SER A 67 6.09 2.66 13.23
C SER A 67 5.50 1.38 13.82
N ALA A 68 5.45 0.31 13.02
CA ALA A 68 4.95 -0.99 13.46
C ALA A 68 5.83 -1.66 14.54
N HIS A 69 7.12 -1.33 14.57
CA HIS A 69 8.03 -1.84 15.59
C HIS A 69 7.99 -1.01 16.88
N LYS A 70 7.90 0.32 16.77
CA LYS A 70 8.01 1.22 17.92
C LYS A 70 6.67 1.47 18.64
N ASN A 71 5.52 1.10 18.06
CA ASN A 71 4.16 1.24 18.63
C ASN A 71 3.80 2.62 19.22
N SER A 72 4.59 3.67 18.98
CA SER A 72 4.52 4.91 19.75
C SER A 72 4.06 6.12 18.93
N ARG A 73 3.98 6.00 17.59
CA ARG A 73 3.76 7.15 16.70
C ARG A 73 2.85 6.82 15.53
N PRO A 74 1.52 6.82 15.72
CA PRO A 74 0.57 6.59 14.64
C PRO A 74 0.74 7.58 13.48
N SER A 75 1.25 8.79 13.73
CA SER A 75 1.52 9.80 12.71
C SER A 75 2.51 9.36 11.63
N LEU A 76 3.42 8.41 11.92
CA LEU A 76 4.40 7.90 10.95
C LEU A 76 3.78 6.92 9.95
N MET A 77 2.59 6.37 10.23
CA MET A 77 1.88 5.47 9.31
C MET A 77 1.01 6.23 8.32
N LEU A 78 0.69 7.50 8.62
CA LEU A 78 -0.20 8.33 7.83
C LEU A 78 0.31 8.56 6.39
N PRO A 79 1.60 8.91 6.16
CA PRO A 79 2.10 9.12 4.80
C PRO A 79 1.97 7.86 3.95
N TRP A 80 2.28 6.69 4.52
CA TRP A 80 2.12 5.41 3.84
C TRP A 80 0.65 5.14 3.47
N LEU A 81 -0.27 5.34 4.41
CA LEU A 81 -1.72 5.15 4.20
C LEU A 81 -2.27 6.05 3.10
N ILE A 82 -1.89 7.33 3.09
CA ILE A 82 -2.32 8.30 2.08
C ILE A 82 -1.73 7.94 0.71
N CYS A 83 -0.41 7.73 0.62
CA CYS A 83 0.22 7.36 -0.64
C CYS A 83 -0.37 6.07 -1.22
N LYS A 84 -0.60 5.05 -0.38
CA LYS A 84 -1.17 3.78 -0.83
C LYS A 84 -2.62 3.94 -1.30
N ALA A 85 -3.44 4.74 -0.60
CA ALA A 85 -4.81 5.04 -1.05
C ALA A 85 -4.82 5.72 -2.42
N VAL A 86 -3.97 6.73 -2.63
CA VAL A 86 -3.85 7.42 -3.92
C VAL A 86 -3.42 6.46 -5.02
N ILE A 87 -2.42 5.62 -4.77
CA ILE A 87 -1.94 4.63 -5.75
C ILE A 87 -3.02 3.62 -6.12
N VAL A 88 -3.79 3.13 -5.15
CA VAL A 88 -4.90 2.20 -5.43
C VAL A 88 -5.98 2.87 -6.28
N LEU A 89 -6.35 4.12 -5.96
CA LEU A 89 -7.34 4.87 -6.75
C LEU A 89 -6.87 5.14 -8.19
N VAL A 90 -5.61 5.56 -8.36
CA VAL A 90 -5.01 5.76 -9.69
C VAL A 90 -4.90 4.44 -10.44
N GLY A 91 -4.50 3.37 -9.74
CA GLY A 91 -4.38 2.01 -10.31
C GLY A 91 -5.71 1.52 -10.88
N ILE A 92 -6.79 1.60 -10.12
CA ILE A 92 -8.14 1.23 -10.58
C ILE A 92 -8.55 2.05 -11.81
N GLY A 93 -8.26 3.36 -11.80
CA GLY A 93 -8.55 4.23 -12.96
C GLY A 93 -7.77 3.83 -14.21
N LEU A 94 -6.49 3.52 -14.07
CA LEU A 94 -5.63 3.08 -15.17
C LEU A 94 -6.02 1.68 -15.67
N GLU A 95 -6.41 0.76 -14.78
CA GLU A 95 -6.90 -0.58 -15.12
C GLU A 95 -8.16 -0.48 -15.99
N VAL A 96 -9.12 0.36 -15.60
CA VAL A 96 -10.34 0.60 -16.39
C VAL A 96 -10.00 1.23 -17.74
N PHE A 97 -9.12 2.23 -17.75
CA PHE A 97 -8.70 2.90 -18.99
C PHE A 97 -8.03 1.92 -19.97
N TRP A 98 -7.08 1.12 -19.50
CA TRP A 98 -6.41 0.10 -20.31
C TRP A 98 -7.39 -0.95 -20.83
N SER A 99 -8.32 -1.40 -19.99
CA SER A 99 -9.33 -2.39 -20.38
C SER A 99 -10.21 -1.87 -21.52
N ILE A 100 -10.60 -0.58 -21.48
CA ILE A 100 -11.39 0.04 -22.54
C ILE A 100 -10.57 0.18 -23.82
N SER A 101 -9.32 0.63 -23.73
CA SER A 101 -8.44 0.80 -24.89
C SER A 101 -8.21 -0.52 -25.62
N LEU A 102 -8.01 -1.63 -24.89
CA LEU A 102 -7.87 -2.96 -25.48
C LEU A 102 -9.12 -3.39 -26.26
N ILE A 103 -10.32 -3.13 -25.70
CA ILE A 103 -11.59 -3.44 -26.38
C ILE A 103 -11.76 -2.60 -27.65
N MET A 104 -11.35 -1.33 -27.62
CA MET A 104 -11.46 -0.43 -28.77
C MET A 104 -10.50 -0.81 -29.90
N GLU A 105 -9.29 -1.25 -29.57
CA GLU A 105 -8.28 -1.66 -30.55
C GLU A 105 -8.69 -2.94 -31.30
N ASP A 106 -9.28 -3.93 -30.61
CA ASP A 106 -9.80 -5.16 -31.24
C ASP A 106 -10.99 -4.89 -32.19
N GLN A 107 -11.78 -3.85 -31.95
CA GLN A 107 -12.85 -3.45 -32.89
C GLN A 107 -12.30 -2.82 -34.18
N LEU A 108 -11.11 -2.22 -34.15
CA LEU A 108 -10.52 -1.54 -35.30
C LEU A 108 -9.76 -2.50 -36.22
N ASP A 109 -9.11 -3.52 -35.65
CA ASP A 109 -8.19 -4.41 -36.39
C ASP A 109 -8.83 -5.70 -36.93
N ASN A 110 -10.07 -6.04 -36.57
CA ASN A 110 -10.67 -7.32 -36.93
C ASN A 110 -11.89 -7.26 -37.88
N ALA A 111 -11.55 -7.06 -39.17
CA ALA A 111 -12.27 -7.68 -40.27
C ALA A 111 -11.76 -9.09 -40.64
N ASN A 112 -10.67 -9.63 -40.05
CA ASN A 112 -10.07 -10.87 -40.58
C ASN A 112 -9.42 -11.91 -39.65
N GLN A 113 -9.39 -11.80 -38.31
CA GLN A 113 -8.81 -12.91 -37.50
C GLN A 113 -9.41 -13.08 -36.09
N ARG A 114 -10.67 -13.53 -36.03
CA ARG A 114 -11.51 -13.56 -34.81
C ARG A 114 -11.45 -14.79 -33.89
N VAL A 115 -10.46 -15.69 -33.94
CA VAL A 115 -10.60 -16.99 -33.24
C VAL A 115 -9.51 -17.35 -32.21
N ILE A 116 -8.45 -16.56 -32.03
CA ILE A 116 -7.39 -16.94 -31.07
C ILE A 116 -6.98 -15.72 -30.22
N GLY A 117 -7.65 -15.48 -29.09
CA GLY A 117 -7.24 -14.39 -28.19
C GLY A 117 -7.93 -14.27 -26.84
N PHE A 118 -9.22 -14.65 -26.72
CA PHE A 118 -10.03 -14.37 -25.52
C PHE A 118 -9.48 -14.93 -24.19
N GLY A 119 -8.62 -15.94 -24.20
CA GLY A 119 -8.08 -16.54 -22.97
C GLY A 119 -7.09 -15.65 -22.22
N LYS A 120 -6.17 -14.98 -22.94
CA LYS A 120 -5.06 -14.25 -22.30
C LYS A 120 -5.48 -12.92 -21.69
N GLU A 121 -6.44 -12.24 -22.30
CA GLU A 121 -6.94 -10.95 -21.82
C GLU A 121 -7.74 -11.10 -20.52
N ILE A 122 -8.53 -12.17 -20.40
CA ILE A 122 -9.30 -12.49 -19.19
C ILE A 122 -8.35 -12.82 -18.03
N GLU A 123 -7.26 -13.54 -18.28
CA GLU A 123 -6.24 -13.82 -17.27
C GLU A 123 -5.61 -12.53 -16.74
N ILE A 124 -5.23 -11.61 -17.63
CA ILE A 124 -4.63 -10.33 -17.26
C ILE A 124 -5.60 -9.50 -16.41
N LEU A 125 -6.87 -9.38 -16.83
CA LEU A 125 -7.93 -8.71 -16.08
C LEU A 125 -8.13 -9.31 -14.70
N PHE A 126 -8.15 -10.64 -14.60
CA PHE A 126 -8.28 -11.33 -13.32
C PHE A 126 -7.10 -11.04 -12.39
N PHE A 127 -5.86 -11.07 -12.91
CA PHE A 127 -4.67 -10.75 -12.12
C PHE A 127 -4.68 -9.31 -11.61
N PHE A 128 -5.07 -8.33 -12.43
CA PHE A 128 -5.20 -6.94 -12.01
C PHE A 128 -6.29 -6.76 -10.95
N ALA A 129 -7.49 -7.29 -11.20
CA ALA A 129 -8.60 -7.22 -10.25
C ALA A 129 -8.25 -7.87 -8.90
N PHE A 130 -7.61 -9.04 -8.94
CA PHE A 130 -7.16 -9.75 -7.75
C PHE A 130 -6.05 -8.99 -7.01
N GLY A 131 -5.08 -8.42 -7.74
CA GLY A 131 -4.01 -7.59 -7.18
C GLY A 131 -4.56 -6.34 -6.50
N SER A 132 -5.54 -5.67 -7.12
CA SER A 132 -6.21 -4.49 -6.56
C SER A 132 -7.03 -4.85 -5.31
N ALA A 133 -7.77 -5.97 -5.33
CA ALA A 133 -8.50 -6.46 -4.15
C ALA A 133 -7.56 -6.77 -2.98
N LEU A 134 -6.42 -7.44 -3.23
CA LEU A 134 -5.39 -7.67 -2.23
C LEU A 134 -4.78 -6.36 -1.73
N GLY A 135 -4.54 -5.40 -2.63
CA GLY A 135 -4.04 -4.08 -2.28
C GLY A 135 -4.96 -3.32 -1.32
N ILE A 136 -6.28 -3.35 -1.57
CA ILE A 136 -7.31 -2.79 -0.69
C ILE A 136 -7.33 -3.52 0.65
N TYR A 137 -7.30 -4.85 0.63
CA TYR A 137 -7.26 -5.65 1.85
C TYR A 137 -6.04 -5.30 2.73
N PHE A 138 -4.85 -5.23 2.15
CA PHE A 138 -3.65 -4.84 2.88
C PHE A 138 -3.72 -3.41 3.42
N TRP A 139 -4.30 -2.48 2.64
CA TRP A 139 -4.55 -1.12 3.11
C TRP A 139 -5.48 -1.09 4.32
N LEU A 140 -6.57 -1.88 4.31
CA LEU A 140 -7.50 -2.00 5.43
C LEU A 140 -6.85 -2.59 6.69
N VAL A 141 -5.96 -3.58 6.55
CA VAL A 141 -5.21 -4.15 7.67
C VAL A 141 -4.35 -3.08 8.35
N VAL A 142 -3.60 -2.30 7.57
CA VAL A 142 -2.74 -1.23 8.11
C VAL A 142 -3.58 -0.09 8.68
N TYR A 143 -4.70 0.26 8.04
CA TYR A 143 -5.62 1.30 8.51
C TYR A 143 -6.24 0.93 9.86
N SER A 144 -6.65 -0.33 10.02
CA SER A 144 -7.21 -0.85 11.27
C SER A 144 -6.18 -0.78 12.40
N TYR A 145 -4.90 -1.09 12.11
CA TYR A 145 -3.82 -0.96 13.07
C TYR A 145 -3.54 0.51 13.44
N TYR A 146 -3.59 1.42 12.46
CA TYR A 146 -3.46 2.85 12.70
C TYR A 146 -4.57 3.40 13.61
N GLN A 147 -5.83 2.98 13.41
CA GLN A 147 -6.95 3.34 14.27
C GLN A 147 -6.73 2.86 15.71
N GLN A 148 -6.30 1.61 15.88
CA GLN A 148 -6.00 1.05 17.20
C GLN A 148 -4.93 1.88 17.95
N LEU A 149 -3.82 2.22 17.29
CA LEU A 149 -2.77 3.07 17.88
C LEU A 149 -3.27 4.48 18.22
N LYS A 150 -4.19 5.02 17.42
CA LYS A 150 -4.78 6.35 17.65
C LYS A 150 -5.69 6.34 18.89
N GLU A 151 -6.48 5.29 19.05
CA GLU A 151 -7.35 5.09 20.21
C GLU A 151 -6.54 4.96 21.50
N GLU A 152 -5.49 4.12 21.51
CA GLU A 152 -4.58 3.94 22.65
C GLU A 152 -3.84 5.23 23.04
N LEU A 153 -3.40 6.03 22.07
CA LEU A 153 -2.76 7.32 22.35
C LEU A 153 -3.74 8.33 22.97
N SER A 154 -5.01 8.29 22.53
CA SER A 154 -6.04 9.21 23.02
C SER A 154 -6.46 8.91 24.46
N SER A 155 -6.54 7.63 24.85
CA SER A 155 -6.81 7.22 26.23
C SER A 155 -5.65 7.58 27.15
N SER A 156 -4.40 7.25 26.76
CA SER A 156 -3.20 7.60 27.54
C SER A 156 -3.06 9.10 27.77
N THR A 157 -3.42 9.92 26.77
CA THR A 157 -3.41 11.39 26.90
C THR A 157 -4.46 11.86 27.91
N LYS A 158 -5.69 11.33 27.83
CA LYS A 158 -6.76 11.66 28.79
C LYS A 158 -6.36 11.31 30.23
N ASP A 159 -5.74 10.15 30.43
CA ASP A 159 -5.29 9.72 31.77
C ASP A 159 -4.24 10.68 32.33
N LYS A 160 -3.24 11.08 31.54
CA LYS A 160 -2.23 12.07 31.97
C LYS A 160 -2.84 13.42 32.37
N PHE A 161 -3.85 13.88 31.63
CA PHE A 161 -4.57 15.12 31.97
C PHE A 161 -5.39 14.99 33.26
N GLN A 162 -5.98 13.82 33.54
CA GLN A 162 -6.68 13.57 34.80
C GLN A 162 -5.72 13.55 35.99
N PHE A 163 -4.57 12.88 35.85
CA PHE A 163 -3.54 12.85 36.89
C PHE A 163 -2.93 14.23 37.19
N SER A 164 -2.67 15.06 36.17
CA SER A 164 -2.16 16.42 36.40
C SER A 164 -3.17 17.30 37.13
N LYS A 165 -4.46 17.17 36.82
CA LYS A 165 -5.54 17.88 37.51
C LYS A 165 -5.68 17.42 38.96
N PHE A 166 -5.50 16.14 39.25
CA PHE A 166 -5.55 15.60 40.61
C PHE A 166 -4.40 16.13 41.47
N ASN A 167 -3.16 16.11 40.96
CA ASN A 167 -2.00 16.64 41.70
C ASN A 167 -2.12 18.15 41.96
N SER A 168 -2.59 18.92 40.98
CA SER A 168 -2.84 20.36 41.13
C SER A 168 -3.89 20.71 42.20
N SER A 169 -4.78 19.77 42.55
CA SER A 169 -5.84 20.01 43.53
C SER A 169 -5.45 19.64 44.97
N ASN A 170 -4.33 18.94 45.16
CA ASN A 170 -3.81 18.55 46.47
C ASN A 170 -2.78 19.54 47.04
N ASP A 171 -2.38 20.55 46.26
CA ASP A 171 -1.42 21.59 46.63
C ASP A 171 -2.11 22.89 47.14
N VAL A 172 -3.40 22.83 47.47
CA VAL A 172 -4.22 23.92 48.07
C VAL A 172 -4.79 23.46 49.40
#